data_AF-A0A2N7N6B9-F1
#
_entry.id   AF-A0A2N7N6B9-F1
#
_cell.length_a   1.000
_cell.length_b   1.000
_cell.length_c   1.000
_cell.angle_alpha   90.00
_cell.angle_beta   90.00
_cell.angle_gamma   90.00
#
_symmetry.space_group_name_H-M   'P 1'
#
loop_
_entity.id
_entity.type
_entity.pdbx_description
1 polymer ?
#
loop_
_entity_poly.entity_id
_entity_poly.type
_entity_poly.pdbx_seq_one_letter_code
_entity_poly.pdbx_strand_id
1 'polypeptide(L)'
;MRLPFGLNWTYSLFLLAFLSTQLVFGYEKSASVGVSTGIYDVKDNQSADENHNYYSYFLEYKLDDYRLKGQMHHSFHGDFQRYFGLEAGYQYEFNDIYSVYPILGVDFIDNGVDSKLGLGFSVSVSDYFDIFIENKFSRSNPYGDYFVEAGLTFNLSGFDESRATPNNTEVEEVIPQSVVLNDSDSLLEDDMTDVSPLRVCTEPYVIVYGDTLSKIARECQVYLKELLYWNPKFQSNPELIYPNQVVTFK
;
A
#
# COMPACT_ATOMS: atom_id res chain seq x y z
N MET A 1 -29.26 11.29 12.16
CA MET A 1 -29.98 9.99 12.27
C MET A 1 -29.33 9.18 13.38
N ARG A 2 -29.97 8.97 14.55
CA ARG A 2 -29.34 8.23 15.67
C ARG A 2 -29.05 6.79 15.26
N LEU A 3 -27.78 6.44 15.09
CA LEU A 3 -27.38 5.04 14.90
C LEU A 3 -27.82 4.24 16.13
N PRO A 4 -28.51 3.11 15.94
CA PRO A 4 -29.02 2.32 17.05
C PRO A 4 -27.84 1.79 17.88
N PHE A 5 -27.88 2.06 19.18
CA PHE A 5 -27.04 1.41 20.18
C PHE A 5 -27.27 -0.11 20.09
N GLY A 6 -26.38 -0.80 19.38
CA GLY A 6 -26.51 -2.24 19.17
C GLY A 6 -25.79 -2.84 17.95
N LEU A 7 -24.86 -2.12 17.30
CA LEU A 7 -24.00 -2.78 16.30
C LEU A 7 -22.98 -3.67 17.00
N ASN A 8 -23.37 -4.93 17.17
CA ASN A 8 -22.55 -6.03 17.64
C ASN A 8 -21.26 -6.16 16.81
N TRP A 9 -20.16 -6.41 17.50
CA TRP A 9 -18.79 -6.55 16.97
C TRP A 9 -18.63 -7.69 15.94
N THR A 10 -19.67 -8.47 15.67
CA THR A 10 -19.66 -9.62 14.77
C THR A 10 -19.59 -9.24 13.29
N TYR A 11 -19.94 -8.00 12.91
CA TYR A 11 -19.87 -7.56 11.51
C TYR A 11 -18.52 -6.97 11.09
N SER A 12 -17.65 -6.62 12.04
CA SER A 12 -16.28 -6.16 11.74
C SER A 12 -15.42 -7.29 11.14
N LEU A 13 -15.67 -8.54 11.54
CA LEU A 13 -14.96 -9.71 11.02
C LEU A 13 -15.41 -10.15 9.62
N PHE A 14 -16.64 -9.82 9.21
CA PHE A 14 -17.14 -10.21 7.88
C PHE A 14 -16.63 -9.32 6.75
N LEU A 15 -16.26 -8.06 7.04
CA LEU A 15 -15.67 -7.15 6.06
C LEU A 15 -14.21 -7.51 5.73
N LEU A 16 -13.51 -8.17 6.67
CA LEU A 16 -12.19 -8.77 6.43
C LEU A 16 -12.27 -10.03 5.54
N ALA A 17 -13.39 -10.76 5.55
CA ALA A 17 -13.53 -11.99 4.77
C ALA A 17 -13.79 -11.75 3.27
N PHE A 18 -14.41 -10.62 2.90
CA PHE A 18 -14.78 -10.37 1.49
C PHE A 18 -13.63 -9.86 0.61
N LEU A 19 -12.49 -9.43 1.19
CA LEU A 19 -11.28 -9.09 0.43
C LEU A 19 -10.45 -10.31 -0.02
N SER A 20 -10.88 -11.53 0.32
CA SER A 20 -10.18 -12.77 -0.05
C SER A 20 -10.55 -13.34 -1.43
N THR A 21 -11.53 -12.75 -2.13
CA THR A 21 -11.89 -13.24 -3.48
C THR A 21 -10.98 -12.63 -4.54
N GLN A 22 -10.04 -13.47 -4.94
CA GLN A 22 -8.94 -13.22 -5.86
C GLN A 22 -9.36 -12.60 -7.20
N LEU A 23 -8.72 -11.49 -7.56
CA LEU A 23 -8.45 -11.13 -8.95
C LEU A 23 -6.96 -11.37 -9.22
N VAL A 24 -6.73 -12.27 -10.17
CA VAL A 24 -5.45 -12.67 -10.76
C VAL A 24 -4.89 -11.49 -11.53
N PHE A 25 -4.14 -10.63 -10.86
CA PHE A 25 -3.30 -9.63 -11.51
C PHE A 25 -2.03 -9.42 -10.68
N GLY A 26 -0.93 -9.17 -11.40
CA GLY A 26 0.47 -8.96 -11.02
C GLY A 26 0.80 -8.01 -9.84
N TYR A 27 -0.18 -7.55 -9.07
CA TYR A 27 -0.03 -6.40 -8.19
C TYR A 27 0.37 -6.79 -6.77
N GLU A 28 1.33 -6.05 -6.20
CA GLU A 28 1.66 -6.14 -4.79
C GLU A 28 0.46 -5.68 -3.95
N LYS A 29 0.09 -6.50 -2.96
CA LYS A 29 -1.06 -6.29 -2.09
C LYS A 29 -0.60 -6.32 -0.66
N SER A 30 -0.91 -5.27 0.10
CA SER A 30 -0.66 -5.24 1.54
C SER A 30 -1.87 -4.69 2.29
N ALA A 31 -2.03 -5.14 3.52
CA ALA A 31 -3.04 -4.63 4.44
C ALA A 31 -2.34 -4.06 5.65
N SER A 32 -2.85 -2.95 6.17
CA SER A 32 -2.29 -2.31 7.34
C SER A 32 -3.40 -1.87 8.27
N VAL A 33 -3.12 -1.86 9.57
CA VAL A 33 -4.02 -1.29 10.59
C VAL A 33 -3.31 -0.13 11.24
N GLY A 34 -4.04 0.86 11.72
CA GLY A 34 -3.38 1.98 12.37
C GLY A 34 -4.26 2.80 13.28
N VAL A 35 -3.60 3.73 13.95
CA VAL A 35 -4.19 4.66 14.90
C VAL A 35 -3.65 6.04 14.66
N SER A 36 -4.47 7.05 14.92
CA SER A 36 -4.09 8.44 14.72
C SER A 36 -4.80 9.38 15.68
N THR A 37 -4.24 10.57 15.79
CA THR A 37 -4.86 11.71 16.47
C THR A 37 -4.80 12.90 15.55
N GLY A 38 -5.82 13.74 15.58
CA GLY A 38 -5.83 14.96 14.79
C GLY A 38 -6.53 16.10 15.49
N ILE A 39 -6.38 17.27 14.87
CA ILE A 39 -7.02 18.51 15.26
C ILE A 39 -7.85 19.05 14.09
N TYR A 40 -8.97 19.70 14.41
CA TYR A 40 -9.81 20.40 13.46
C TYR A 40 -10.35 21.69 14.05
N ASP A 41 -10.66 22.64 13.17
CA ASP A 41 -11.33 23.89 13.52
C ASP A 41 -12.84 23.76 13.33
N VAL A 42 -13.67 24.48 14.07
CA VAL A 42 -15.14 24.44 13.89
C VAL A 42 -15.63 25.80 13.41
N LYS A 43 -16.44 25.79 12.35
CA LYS A 43 -17.10 27.01 11.87
C LYS A 43 -18.27 27.37 12.78
N ASP A 44 -18.01 28.06 13.89
CA ASP A 44 -19.07 28.74 14.64
C ASP A 44 -19.08 30.24 14.37
N ASN A 45 -20.28 30.81 14.29
CA ASN A 45 -20.54 32.12 13.70
C ASN A 45 -20.18 33.29 14.63
N GLN A 46 -19.74 33.05 15.87
CA GLN A 46 -19.26 34.11 16.77
C GLN A 46 -18.19 33.63 17.77
N SER A 47 -16.93 33.99 17.46
CA SER A 47 -15.98 34.57 18.41
C SER A 47 -15.08 33.67 19.30
N ALA A 48 -14.82 32.42 18.93
CA ALA A 48 -13.58 31.73 19.31
C ALA A 48 -13.29 30.58 18.33
N ASP A 49 -12.11 30.57 17.71
CA ASP A 49 -11.58 29.41 16.99
C ASP A 49 -11.28 28.31 18.03
N GLU A 50 -12.26 27.45 18.32
CA GLU A 50 -12.07 26.32 19.24
C GLU A 50 -11.46 25.15 18.47
N ASN A 51 -10.19 24.87 18.76
CA ASN A 51 -9.52 23.68 18.23
C ASN A 51 -10.06 22.43 18.93
N HIS A 52 -10.59 21.51 18.15
CA HIS A 52 -11.09 20.24 18.63
C HIS A 52 -10.11 19.11 18.30
N ASN A 53 -10.00 18.15 19.21
CA ASN A 53 -9.15 16.97 19.03
C ASN A 53 -10.01 15.74 18.77
N TYR A 54 -9.53 14.87 17.89
CA TYR A 54 -10.11 13.56 17.63
C TYR A 54 -9.02 12.50 17.58
N TYR A 55 -9.44 11.25 17.73
CA TYR A 55 -8.60 10.09 17.47
C TYR A 55 -9.31 9.10 16.59
N SER A 56 -8.54 8.32 15.85
CA SER A 56 -9.09 7.40 14.86
C SER A 56 -8.36 6.07 14.87
N TYR A 57 -9.08 5.06 14.45
CA TYR A 57 -8.52 3.76 14.09
C TYR A 57 -8.91 3.46 12.65
N PHE A 58 -8.00 2.85 11.90
CA PHE A 58 -8.21 2.63 10.47
C PHE A 58 -7.65 1.28 10.01
N LEU A 59 -8.23 0.81 8.92
CA LEU A 59 -7.75 -0.29 8.10
C LEU A 59 -7.40 0.29 6.74
N GLU A 60 -6.22 -0.05 6.25
CA GLU A 60 -5.70 0.37 4.96
C GLU A 60 -5.38 -0.84 4.11
N TYR A 61 -5.67 -0.73 2.82
CA TYR A 61 -5.32 -1.72 1.82
C TYR A 61 -4.55 -1.02 0.70
N LYS A 62 -3.33 -1.50 0.42
CA LYS A 62 -2.53 -1.04 -0.71
C LYS A 62 -2.65 -2.05 -1.85
N LEU A 63 -2.92 -1.54 -3.03
CA LEU A 63 -2.95 -2.27 -4.30
C LEU A 63 -1.99 -1.57 -5.25
N ASP A 64 -0.78 -2.10 -5.37
CA ASP A 64 0.33 -1.42 -6.05
C ASP A 64 0.55 -0.01 -5.46
N ASP A 65 0.61 1.02 -6.27
CA ASP A 65 0.71 2.41 -5.82
C ASP A 65 -0.61 2.98 -5.26
N TYR A 66 -1.74 2.26 -5.33
CA TYR A 66 -3.03 2.78 -4.86
C TYR A 66 -3.32 2.41 -3.42
N ARG A 67 -3.92 3.33 -2.68
CA ARG A 67 -4.33 3.16 -1.29
C ARG A 67 -5.83 3.29 -1.15
N LEU A 68 -6.42 2.39 -0.37
CA LEU A 68 -7.80 2.46 0.09
C LEU A 68 -7.80 2.39 1.62
N LYS A 69 -8.32 3.41 2.29
CA LYS A 69 -8.31 3.53 3.75
C LYS A 69 -9.73 3.70 4.26
N GLY A 70 -10.15 2.81 5.15
CA GLY A 70 -11.39 2.91 5.91
C GLY A 70 -11.08 3.26 7.36
N GLN A 71 -11.70 4.31 7.89
CA GLN A 71 -11.33 4.87 9.19
C GLN A 71 -12.57 5.21 10.02
N MET A 72 -12.49 4.98 11.33
CA MET A 72 -13.48 5.44 12.28
C MET A 72 -12.87 6.53 13.15
N HIS A 73 -13.56 7.66 13.22
CA HIS A 73 -13.16 8.82 14.01
C HIS A 73 -13.96 8.87 15.31
N HIS A 74 -13.32 9.32 16.39
CA HIS A 74 -13.95 9.66 17.65
C HIS A 74 -13.50 11.05 18.12
N SER A 75 -14.43 11.99 18.22
CA SER A 75 -14.19 13.33 18.77
C SER A 75 -14.57 13.39 20.24
N PHE A 76 -13.76 14.09 21.05
CA PHE A 76 -14.06 14.31 22.47
C PHE A 76 -15.09 15.43 22.71
N HIS A 77 -15.25 16.34 21.73
CA HIS A 77 -16.13 17.51 21.83
C HIS A 77 -17.00 17.62 20.57
N GLY A 78 -18.26 18.03 20.74
CA GLY A 78 -19.23 18.27 19.65
C GLY A 78 -20.31 17.20 19.47
N ASP A 79 -21.25 17.47 18.56
CA ASP A 79 -22.42 16.63 18.27
C ASP A 79 -22.06 15.30 17.58
N PHE A 80 -20.84 15.18 17.04
CA PHE A 80 -20.33 13.98 16.40
C PHE A 80 -19.35 13.23 17.28
N GLN A 81 -19.88 12.33 18.09
CA GLN A 81 -19.03 11.43 18.86
C GLN A 81 -18.31 10.45 17.93
N ARG A 82 -18.95 9.91 16.89
CA ARG A 82 -18.33 8.88 16.02
C ARG A 82 -18.82 8.99 14.59
N TYR A 83 -17.90 8.89 13.64
CA TYR A 83 -18.23 8.83 12.21
C TYR A 83 -17.22 7.97 11.44
N PHE A 84 -17.65 7.48 10.28
CA PHE A 84 -16.86 6.59 9.43
C PHE A 84 -16.43 7.33 8.16
N GLY A 85 -15.18 7.16 7.76
CA GLY A 85 -14.62 7.74 6.53
C GLY A 85 -14.04 6.68 5.62
N LEU A 86 -14.16 6.93 4.31
CA LEU A 86 -13.49 6.19 3.25
C LEU A 86 -12.58 7.13 2.46
N GLU A 87 -11.34 6.72 2.26
CA GLU A 87 -10.31 7.49 1.57
C GLU A 87 -9.64 6.62 0.50
N ALA A 88 -9.31 7.24 -0.62
CA ALA A 88 -8.52 6.66 -1.70
C ALA A 88 -7.38 7.61 -2.07
N GLY A 89 -6.23 7.07 -2.47
CA GLY A 89 -5.07 7.87 -2.84
C GLY A 89 -4.08 7.11 -3.74
N TYR A 90 -3.19 7.87 -4.38
CA TYR A 90 -2.06 7.32 -5.13
C TYR A 90 -0.77 7.61 -4.33
N GLN A 91 -0.06 6.58 -3.90
CA GLN A 91 1.18 6.67 -3.16
C GLN A 91 2.35 6.86 -4.12
N TYR A 92 2.97 8.03 -4.06
CA TYR A 92 4.23 8.28 -4.73
C TYR A 92 5.38 8.08 -3.74
N GLU A 93 6.21 7.09 -4.01
CA GLU A 93 7.41 6.78 -3.22
C GLU A 93 8.61 7.52 -3.81
N PHE A 94 9.23 8.39 -3.00
CA PHE A 94 10.49 9.02 -3.40
C PHE A 94 11.66 8.03 -3.31
N ASN A 95 11.58 7.17 -2.29
CA ASN A 95 12.45 6.04 -2.00
C ASN A 95 11.71 5.11 -1.03
N ASP A 96 12.38 4.05 -0.55
CA ASP A 96 11.79 3.07 0.37
C ASP A 96 11.40 3.65 1.75
N ILE A 97 11.85 4.87 2.07
CA ILE A 97 11.62 5.53 3.37
C ILE A 97 10.50 6.57 3.30
N TYR A 98 10.42 7.36 2.23
CA TYR A 98 9.54 8.53 2.16
C TYR A 98 8.49 8.39 1.06
N SER A 99 7.23 8.60 1.43
CA SER A 99 6.13 8.65 0.48
C SER A 99 5.25 9.90 0.65
N VAL A 100 4.62 10.32 -0.45
CA VAL A 100 3.59 11.36 -0.45
C VAL A 100 2.39 10.86 -1.25
N TYR A 101 1.18 11.25 -0.84
CA TYR A 101 -0.04 10.82 -1.51
C TYR A 101 -1.14 11.88 -1.42
N PRO A 102 -1.81 12.23 -2.53
CA PRO A 102 -3.08 12.93 -2.46
C PRO A 102 -4.15 12.00 -1.86
N ILE A 103 -5.13 12.61 -1.20
CA ILE A 103 -6.25 11.93 -0.55
C ILE A 103 -7.53 12.45 -1.18
N LEU A 104 -8.37 11.54 -1.65
CA LEU A 104 -9.75 11.80 -2.03
C LEU A 104 -10.64 10.94 -1.14
N GLY A 105 -11.61 11.52 -0.46
CA GLY A 105 -12.39 10.76 0.50
C GLY A 105 -13.80 11.26 0.68
N VAL A 106 -14.57 10.49 1.44
CA VAL A 106 -15.90 10.84 1.92
C VAL A 106 -16.05 10.41 3.37
N ASP A 107 -16.66 11.25 4.19
CA ASP A 107 -17.13 10.89 5.52
C ASP A 107 -18.63 10.66 5.52
N PHE A 108 -19.06 9.63 6.22
CA PHE A 108 -20.44 9.35 6.53
C PHE A 108 -20.73 9.85 7.95
N ILE A 109 -21.41 10.98 8.02
CA ILE A 109 -21.82 11.65 9.26
C ILE A 109 -23.36 11.54 9.40
N ASP A 110 -23.90 11.75 10.59
CA ASP A 110 -25.32 11.61 10.96
C ASP A 110 -26.26 12.49 10.11
N ASN A 111 -25.70 13.55 9.52
CA ASN A 111 -26.40 14.56 8.72
C ASN A 111 -26.12 14.44 7.21
N GLY A 112 -25.33 13.47 6.77
CA GLY A 112 -25.06 13.27 5.34
C GLY A 112 -23.69 12.69 5.01
N VAL A 113 -23.22 13.01 3.81
CA VAL A 113 -21.92 12.58 3.29
C VAL A 113 -21.11 13.81 2.95
N ASP A 114 -19.90 13.91 3.51
CA ASP A 114 -19.00 15.03 3.32
C ASP A 114 -17.77 14.61 2.52
N SER A 115 -17.55 15.26 1.37
CA SER A 115 -16.36 15.01 0.55
C SER A 115 -15.11 15.64 1.14
N LYS A 116 -14.00 14.90 1.09
CA LYS A 116 -12.68 15.31 1.55
C LYS A 116 -11.66 15.30 0.42
N LEU A 117 -10.73 16.24 0.47
CA LEU A 117 -9.52 16.29 -0.35
C LEU A 117 -8.34 16.57 0.57
N GLY A 118 -7.21 15.93 0.37
CA GLY A 118 -6.05 16.16 1.22
C GLY A 118 -4.74 15.74 0.59
N LEU A 119 -3.69 15.85 1.39
CA LEU A 119 -2.34 15.39 1.09
C LEU A 119 -1.78 14.75 2.34
N GLY A 120 -1.19 13.58 2.20
CA GLY A 120 -0.46 12.92 3.26
C GLY A 120 0.99 12.65 2.89
N PHE A 121 1.79 12.52 3.94
CA PHE A 121 3.19 12.19 3.89
C PHE A 121 3.43 11.05 4.87
N SER A 122 4.18 10.03 4.47
CA SER A 122 4.59 8.95 5.37
C SER A 122 6.11 8.73 5.36
N VAL A 123 6.58 8.22 6.49
CA VAL A 123 7.95 7.76 6.71
C VAL A 123 7.88 6.31 7.15
N SER A 124 8.42 5.40 6.33
CA SER A 124 8.65 4.01 6.69
C SER A 124 9.81 3.97 7.69
N VAL A 125 9.55 3.50 8.91
CA VAL A 125 10.59 3.41 9.95
C VAL A 125 11.14 1.98 10.05
N SER A 126 10.30 1.00 9.71
CA SER A 126 10.69 -0.40 9.48
C SER A 126 9.67 -1.08 8.55
N ASP A 127 9.93 -2.32 8.15
CA ASP A 127 8.98 -3.15 7.41
C ASP A 127 7.59 -3.27 8.04
N TYR A 128 7.51 -3.10 9.37
CA TYR A 128 6.28 -3.33 10.13
C TYR A 128 5.54 -2.06 10.50
N PHE A 129 6.19 -0.88 10.45
CA PHE A 129 5.54 0.34 10.90
C PHE A 129 5.99 1.61 10.18
N ASP A 130 4.98 2.44 9.88
CA ASP A 130 5.13 3.75 9.27
C ASP A 130 4.60 4.83 10.22
N ILE A 131 5.18 6.02 10.14
CA ILE A 131 4.64 7.24 10.73
C ILE A 131 4.07 8.09 9.61
N PHE A 132 2.90 8.69 9.80
CA PHE A 132 2.32 9.57 8.79
C PHE A 132 1.79 10.87 9.39
N ILE A 133 1.71 11.87 8.51
CA ILE A 133 0.99 13.12 8.74
C ILE A 133 0.09 13.36 7.53
N GLU A 134 -1.18 13.65 7.78
CA GLU A 134 -2.17 13.95 6.75
C GLU A 134 -2.76 15.33 7.01
N ASN A 135 -2.94 16.08 5.93
CA ASN A 135 -3.68 17.32 5.93
C ASN A 135 -4.89 17.20 5.00
N LYS A 136 -6.09 17.48 5.51
CA LYS A 136 -7.34 17.25 4.79
C LYS A 136 -8.21 18.50 4.86
N PHE A 137 -8.98 18.71 3.80
CA PHE A 137 -9.97 19.74 3.65
C PHE A 137 -11.33 19.11 3.35
N SER A 138 -12.39 19.67 3.93
CA SER A 138 -13.77 19.26 3.64
C SER A 138 -14.60 20.47 3.22
N ARG A 139 -15.48 20.28 2.22
CA ARG A 139 -16.23 21.39 1.59
C ARG A 139 -17.53 21.76 2.31
N SER A 140 -18.13 20.82 3.01
CA SER A 140 -19.50 20.96 3.55
C SER A 140 -19.60 20.61 5.02
N ASN A 141 -18.47 20.55 5.71
CA ASN A 141 -18.44 20.15 7.10
C ASN A 141 -18.72 21.38 7.99
N PRO A 142 -19.78 21.38 8.84
CA PRO A 142 -19.95 22.41 9.88
C PRO A 142 -18.78 22.45 10.87
N TYR A 143 -17.99 21.37 10.91
CA TYR A 143 -16.97 21.07 11.89
C TYR A 143 -15.55 21.27 11.31
N GLY A 144 -15.39 22.14 10.31
CA GLY A 144 -14.08 22.61 9.87
C GLY A 144 -13.75 22.45 8.41
N ASP A 145 -13.06 23.45 7.87
CA ASP A 145 -12.49 23.37 6.53
C ASP A 145 -11.15 22.62 6.51
N TYR A 146 -10.54 22.41 7.68
CA TYR A 146 -9.16 21.98 7.81
C TYR A 146 -8.95 20.97 8.93
N PHE A 147 -8.29 19.87 8.60
CA PHE A 147 -7.93 18.78 9.50
C PHE A 147 -6.44 18.49 9.38
N VAL A 148 -5.75 18.36 10.51
CA VAL A 148 -4.37 17.86 10.56
C VAL A 148 -4.35 16.63 11.43
N GLU A 149 -3.83 15.54 10.89
CA GLU A 149 -3.80 14.23 11.54
C GLU A 149 -2.37 13.70 11.51
N ALA A 150 -1.95 13.07 12.60
CA ALA A 150 -0.71 12.32 12.66
C ALA A 150 -0.97 10.94 13.28
N GLY A 151 -0.29 9.92 12.79
CA GLY A 151 -0.57 8.57 13.24
C GLY A 151 0.52 7.56 12.92
N LEU A 152 0.21 6.34 13.32
CA LEU A 152 1.03 5.15 13.14
C LEU A 152 0.26 4.14 12.31
N THR A 153 0.94 3.56 11.34
CA THR A 153 0.45 2.46 10.52
C THR A 153 1.28 1.21 10.85
N PHE A 154 0.62 0.09 11.07
CA PHE A 154 1.21 -1.22 11.28
C PHE A 154 0.93 -2.09 10.07
N ASN A 155 1.98 -2.44 9.34
CA ASN A 155 1.89 -3.26 8.14
C ASN A 155 1.68 -4.72 8.53
N LEU A 156 0.55 -5.29 8.11
CA LEU A 156 0.29 -6.71 8.20
C LEU A 156 0.94 -7.33 6.96
N SER A 157 2.14 -7.87 7.14
CA SER A 157 2.89 -8.51 6.06
C SER A 157 2.03 -9.49 5.26
N GLY A 158 2.28 -9.55 3.94
CA GLY A 158 1.41 -10.17 2.95
C GLY A 158 0.89 -11.55 3.36
N PHE A 159 -0.40 -11.79 3.13
CA PHE A 159 -1.02 -13.10 3.31
C PHE A 159 -0.26 -14.14 2.46
N ASP A 160 0.60 -14.90 3.11
CA ASP A 160 1.42 -15.94 2.51
C ASP A 160 0.55 -17.14 2.08
N GLU A 161 0.14 -17.18 0.82
CA GLU A 161 -0.59 -18.33 0.24
C GLU A 161 0.25 -19.62 0.19
N SER A 162 1.56 -19.54 0.44
CA SER A 162 2.47 -20.69 0.36
C SER A 162 2.28 -21.71 1.49
N ARG A 163 1.49 -21.40 2.53
CA ARG A 163 1.20 -22.34 3.64
C ARG A 163 -0.01 -23.24 3.41
N ALA A 164 -0.68 -23.15 2.26
CA ALA A 164 -1.84 -23.98 1.93
C ALA A 164 -1.56 -25.11 0.91
N THR A 165 -0.29 -25.44 0.62
CA THR A 165 0.01 -26.69 -0.10
C THR A 165 0.05 -27.84 0.91
N PRO A 166 -0.86 -28.84 0.84
CA PRO A 166 -0.67 -30.07 1.59
C PRO A 166 0.63 -30.72 1.10
N ASN A 167 1.45 -31.16 2.05
CA ASN A 167 2.66 -31.95 1.80
C ASN A 167 2.35 -33.15 0.91
N ASN A 168 2.55 -33.01 -0.40
CA ASN A 168 2.76 -34.14 -1.27
C ASN A 168 4.26 -34.39 -1.31
N THR A 169 4.66 -35.37 -0.50
CA THR A 169 5.90 -36.10 -0.67
C THR A 169 5.92 -36.68 -2.08
N GLU A 170 6.64 -36.06 -3.00
CA GLU A 170 7.03 -36.71 -4.26
C GLU A 170 8.52 -36.97 -4.27
N VAL A 171 8.79 -38.21 -4.64
CA VAL A 171 10.01 -38.97 -4.48
C VAL A 171 11.09 -38.45 -5.43
N GLU A 172 12.29 -38.32 -4.88
CA GLU A 172 13.54 -38.07 -5.60
C GLU A 172 13.77 -39.14 -6.67
N GLU A 173 13.75 -38.78 -7.95
CA GLU A 173 14.27 -39.60 -9.04
C GLU A 173 15.48 -38.91 -9.68
N VAL A 174 16.66 -39.35 -9.22
CA VAL A 174 17.96 -39.06 -9.82
C VAL A 174 18.11 -39.89 -11.09
N ILE A 175 18.59 -39.31 -12.20
CA ILE A 175 19.49 -39.91 -13.23
C ILE A 175 19.86 -38.84 -14.30
N PRO A 176 21.04 -38.93 -14.97
CA PRO A 176 22.02 -37.83 -15.04
C PRO A 176 22.21 -37.15 -16.43
N GLN A 177 23.11 -36.15 -16.42
CA GLN A 177 23.60 -35.36 -17.55
C GLN A 177 24.02 -36.17 -18.81
N SER A 178 23.64 -35.67 -19.99
CA SER A 178 24.48 -35.76 -21.20
C SER A 178 24.23 -34.56 -22.14
N VAL A 179 25.28 -34.27 -22.90
CA VAL A 179 25.67 -33.04 -23.62
C VAL A 179 25.08 -32.97 -25.03
N VAL A 180 24.71 -31.77 -25.55
CA VAL A 180 24.95 -31.33 -26.96
C VAL A 180 25.00 -29.78 -27.04
N LEU A 181 26.00 -29.25 -27.76
CA LEU A 181 26.24 -27.83 -28.12
C LEU A 181 25.73 -27.50 -29.55
N ASN A 182 25.62 -26.19 -29.85
CA ASN A 182 25.41 -25.50 -31.15
C ASN A 182 23.93 -25.28 -31.56
N ASP A 183 23.52 -24.19 -32.20
CA ASP A 183 24.24 -23.21 -33.04
C ASP A 183 23.52 -21.84 -33.09
N SER A 184 24.22 -20.90 -33.72
CA SER A 184 24.01 -19.45 -33.87
C SER A 184 22.96 -19.01 -34.91
N ASP A 185 22.58 -17.71 -34.79
CA ASP A 185 22.04 -16.77 -35.80
C ASP A 185 20.60 -16.88 -36.35
N SER A 186 19.80 -15.82 -36.12
CA SER A 186 19.18 -15.04 -37.21
C SER A 186 18.56 -13.71 -36.72
N LEU A 187 18.75 -12.67 -37.53
CA LEU A 187 18.46 -11.25 -37.33
C LEU A 187 17.20 -10.81 -38.11
N LEU A 188 16.43 -9.88 -37.52
CA LEU A 188 15.51 -8.85 -38.13
C LEU A 188 14.20 -9.41 -38.76
N GLU A 189 13.02 -8.78 -38.68
CA GLU A 189 12.67 -7.35 -38.73
C GLU A 189 11.17 -7.12 -38.34
N ASP A 190 10.88 -5.91 -37.85
CA ASP A 190 9.64 -5.10 -38.02
C ASP A 190 8.30 -5.48 -37.35
N ASP A 191 7.93 -4.77 -36.26
CA ASP A 191 6.68 -3.99 -36.21
C ASP A 191 6.74 -2.98 -35.05
N MET A 192 6.73 -1.70 -35.39
CA MET A 192 6.73 -0.56 -34.47
C MET A 192 5.31 0.00 -34.38
N THR A 193 4.55 -0.46 -33.38
CA THR A 193 3.40 0.28 -32.86
C THR A 193 3.57 0.48 -31.35
N ASP A 194 3.75 1.75 -30.98
CA ASP A 194 4.14 2.28 -29.67
C ASP A 194 3.19 1.85 -28.53
N VAL A 195 3.57 0.71 -27.94
CA VAL A 195 3.30 0.30 -26.57
C VAL A 195 4.11 1.23 -25.67
N SER A 196 3.51 1.79 -24.63
CA SER A 196 4.22 2.46 -23.51
C SER A 196 5.57 1.77 -23.29
N PRO A 197 6.71 2.48 -23.20
CA PRO A 197 8.02 1.84 -23.21
C PRO A 197 8.14 0.95 -21.97
N LEU A 198 7.81 -0.33 -22.17
CA LEU A 198 8.21 -1.41 -21.28
C LEU A 198 9.72 -1.30 -21.27
N ARG A 199 10.29 -0.82 -20.17
CA ARG A 199 11.71 -1.01 -19.94
C ARG A 199 11.87 -2.51 -19.76
N VAL A 200 12.11 -3.20 -20.86
CA VAL A 200 12.56 -4.58 -20.86
C VAL A 200 13.87 -4.53 -20.11
N CYS A 201 13.88 -5.04 -18.88
CA CYS A 201 15.11 -5.14 -18.13
C CYS A 201 16.04 -6.07 -18.90
N THR A 202 17.08 -5.48 -19.49
CA THR A 202 18.13 -6.23 -20.16
C THR A 202 18.82 -7.09 -19.14
N GLU A 203 18.80 -8.40 -19.37
CA GLU A 203 19.51 -9.34 -18.54
C GLU A 203 20.98 -9.46 -19.00
N PRO A 204 21.97 -9.40 -18.10
CA PRO A 204 21.85 -9.08 -16.67
C PRO A 204 21.66 -7.58 -16.39
N TYR A 205 20.79 -7.23 -15.43
CA TYR A 205 20.68 -5.85 -14.94
C TYR A 205 21.79 -5.57 -13.94
N VAL A 206 22.49 -4.45 -14.12
CA VAL A 206 23.57 -4.02 -13.23
C VAL A 206 23.03 -2.94 -12.32
N ILE A 207 23.03 -3.21 -11.01
CA ILE A 207 22.58 -2.28 -9.97
C ILE A 207 23.42 -1.00 -10.05
N VAL A 208 22.75 0.14 -10.13
CA VAL A 208 23.35 1.48 -10.06
C VAL A 208 23.00 2.17 -8.75
N TYR A 209 23.62 3.32 -8.51
CA TYR A 209 23.37 4.08 -7.30
C TYR A 209 21.91 4.58 -7.25
N GLY A 210 21.22 4.32 -6.14
CA GLY A 210 19.81 4.70 -5.94
C GLY A 210 18.79 3.65 -6.39
N ASP A 211 19.26 2.47 -6.77
CA ASP A 211 18.37 1.31 -6.96
C ASP A 211 18.03 0.65 -5.64
N THR A 212 16.87 0.02 -5.62
CA THR A 212 16.39 -0.89 -4.57
C THR A 212 15.82 -2.11 -5.29
N LEU A 213 15.84 -3.29 -4.65
CA LEU A 213 15.32 -4.50 -5.31
C LEU A 213 13.82 -4.36 -5.64
N SER A 214 13.06 -3.67 -4.79
CA SER A 214 11.64 -3.37 -5.02
C SER A 214 11.43 -2.47 -6.23
N LYS A 215 12.25 -1.42 -6.38
CA LYS A 215 12.21 -0.53 -7.54
C LYS A 215 12.58 -1.27 -8.83
N ILE A 216 13.64 -2.09 -8.80
CA ILE A 216 14.03 -2.92 -9.94
C ILE A 216 12.90 -3.89 -10.30
N ALA A 217 12.35 -4.61 -9.32
CA ALA A 217 11.25 -5.55 -9.54
C ALA A 217 10.06 -4.87 -10.24
N ARG A 218 9.68 -3.67 -9.77
CA ARG A 218 8.62 -2.84 -10.34
C ARG A 218 8.93 -2.38 -11.77
N GLU A 219 10.12 -1.84 -12.01
CA GLU A 219 10.54 -1.40 -13.36
C GLU A 219 10.58 -2.57 -14.34
N CYS A 220 10.92 -3.77 -13.86
CA CYS A 220 10.98 -5.00 -14.64
C CYS A 220 9.68 -5.81 -14.67
N GLN A 221 8.61 -5.32 -14.04
CA GLN A 221 7.31 -6.00 -13.93
C GLN A 221 7.36 -7.44 -13.40
N VAL A 222 8.25 -7.70 -12.44
CA VAL A 222 8.34 -8.98 -11.73
C VAL A 222 8.03 -8.76 -10.26
N TYR A 223 7.52 -9.77 -9.56
CA TYR A 223 7.31 -9.62 -8.12
C TYR A 223 8.66 -9.59 -7.39
N LEU A 224 8.80 -8.77 -6.34
CA LEU A 224 10.03 -8.75 -5.54
C LEU A 224 10.41 -10.14 -5.01
N LYS A 225 9.42 -10.95 -4.63
CA LYS A 225 9.63 -12.34 -4.19
C LYS A 225 10.26 -13.22 -5.27
N GLU A 226 9.85 -13.05 -6.53
CA GLU A 226 10.37 -13.81 -7.67
C GLU A 226 11.79 -13.36 -7.99
N LEU A 227 12.03 -12.04 -7.94
CA LEU A 227 13.35 -11.46 -8.09
C LEU A 227 14.32 -12.00 -7.03
N LEU A 228 13.90 -12.07 -5.77
CA LEU A 228 14.69 -12.63 -4.67
C LEU A 228 14.90 -14.14 -4.81
N TYR A 229 13.89 -14.87 -5.29
CA TYR A 229 13.99 -16.30 -5.56
C TYR A 229 15.02 -16.61 -6.66
N TRP A 230 15.04 -15.81 -7.73
CA TRP A 230 16.04 -15.93 -8.79
C TRP A 230 17.42 -15.43 -8.39
N ASN A 231 17.50 -14.54 -7.40
CA ASN A 231 18.74 -13.98 -6.89
C ASN A 231 18.95 -14.29 -5.39
N PRO A 232 19.20 -15.55 -4.99
CA PRO A 232 19.31 -15.95 -3.58
C PRO A 232 20.36 -15.19 -2.77
N LYS A 233 21.37 -14.62 -3.45
CA LYS A 233 22.41 -13.78 -2.84
C LYS A 233 21.89 -12.53 -2.13
N PHE A 234 20.68 -12.08 -2.49
CA PHE A 234 20.02 -10.95 -1.84
C PHE A 234 19.01 -11.37 -0.79
N GLN A 235 18.64 -12.65 -0.72
CA GLN A 235 17.54 -13.13 0.13
C GLN A 235 17.83 -12.98 1.63
N SER A 236 19.09 -13.09 2.04
CA SER A 236 19.49 -12.96 3.44
C SER A 236 19.46 -11.52 3.96
N ASN A 237 19.64 -10.54 3.08
CA ASN A 237 19.54 -9.12 3.41
C ASN A 237 19.12 -8.32 2.17
N PRO A 238 17.80 -8.30 1.83
CA PRO A 238 17.30 -7.66 0.61
C PRO A 238 17.52 -6.14 0.57
N GLU A 239 17.62 -5.50 1.73
CA GLU A 239 17.86 -4.05 1.85
C GLU A 239 19.30 -3.65 1.50
N LEU A 240 20.24 -4.62 1.54
CA LEU A 240 21.66 -4.34 1.37
C LEU A 240 22.16 -4.77 -0.02
N ILE A 241 21.97 -3.86 -0.99
CA ILE A 241 22.55 -3.98 -2.33
C ILE A 241 23.61 -2.91 -2.58
N TYR A 242 24.54 -3.22 -3.47
CA TYR A 242 25.67 -2.36 -3.83
C TYR A 242 25.72 -2.16 -5.34
N PRO A 243 26.15 -0.96 -5.80
CA PRO A 243 26.40 -0.73 -7.21
C PRO A 243 27.35 -1.78 -7.82
N ASN A 244 27.11 -2.14 -9.08
CA ASN A 244 27.79 -3.18 -9.85
C ASN A 244 27.44 -4.63 -9.47
N GLN A 245 26.55 -4.84 -8.50
CA GLN A 245 25.94 -6.16 -8.34
C GLN A 245 24.97 -6.43 -9.49
N VAL A 246 24.86 -7.70 -9.86
CA VAL A 246 24.03 -8.14 -10.99
C VAL A 246 22.72 -8.72 -10.49
N VAL A 247 21.61 -8.36 -11.12
CA VAL A 247 20.29 -8.96 -10.95
C VAL A 247 19.94 -9.73 -12.22
N THR A 248 19.56 -10.99 -12.07
CA THR A 248 19.10 -11.86 -13.16
C THR A 248 17.58 -12.01 -13.12
N PHE A 249 16.97 -12.18 -14.29
CA PHE A 249 15.53 -12.38 -14.47
C PHE A 249 15.31 -13.77 -15.09
N LYS A 250 14.11 -14.34 -15.03
CA LYS A 250 13.86 -15.70 -15.52
C LYS A 250 12.53 -15.83 -16.23
#